data_AF-A0A4Z0PIP6-F1
#
_entry.id   AF-A0A4Z0PIP6-F1
#
_cell.length_a   1.000
_cell.length_b   1.000
_cell.length_c   1.000
_cell.angle_alpha   90.00
_cell.angle_beta   90.00
_cell.angle_gamma   90.00
#
_symmetry.space_group_name_H-M   'P 1'
#
loop_
_entity.id
_entity.type
_entity.pdbx_description
1 polymer ?
#
loop_
_entity_poly.entity_id
_entity_poly.type
_entity_poly.pdbx_seq_one_letter_code
_entity_poly.pdbx_strand_id
1 'polypeptide(L)'
;MAHPDTSETSLPTAGRLKDAATNWVRFVRKYGPIPANDSAFEEHTGRAAKRAGVAPILFPHPRFAEVLSCLTGESLVSVILTGTAGDGKTHLCSKIWDHLQGEAAVWASNNPYINLSLPTGATLHVIRDLSAWVPPQGAEWEPEARNLLEQFSSSLYSAQTSDYFLIAANDGQLIETWRRLPDSPAVSQARILFEQLLVEDQEDQPGVALRFFNLSRGSSAQLFDFAVDAFLSHPGWKLCFEGENGESMAFGPQSPIRRNYELLQTPLLQQRLRDLLELCDYNDLHIPIREILALLVNAVLGHSGNTCKDHIMVPADVTRIIAEGSVAKASIYNNLIGGNLRESRRESIGVFNYLDRFRLGHETTNRIDSILIFGEADEALQPYYDQYLGSDTFYGADASYRKAQSDYVESADEDLSNSRFLEMLVVQRRALFFKIPANEAADLHLWDLTVFRFAGEYLEKVVRTVHPTIKGRVDRHIVSRLVRGLNRVIVGMLINDDRKLCLGTSLQSTGAKVSRIYEDSISVVPSKGERVEIVWHGNKPALQVTLSEQISEVFPLNLVRYEFLSRVAEGALPSSFSKECYEDVLSFKSRLLTALKKRRKAEAVEGDEFILSFQRLRLDENGNPEHRTIQLNLPATT
;
A
#
# COMPACT_ATOMS: atom_id res chain seq x y z
N MET A 1 29.10 56.73 -27.63
CA MET A 1 29.23 56.82 -26.17
C MET A 1 27.83 56.83 -25.58
N ALA A 2 27.35 55.68 -25.13
CA ALA A 2 26.09 55.53 -24.39
C ALA A 2 26.38 54.51 -23.28
N HIS A 3 26.08 54.90 -22.04
CA HIS A 3 26.32 54.13 -20.81
C HIS A 3 25.34 52.95 -20.69
N PRO A 4 25.73 51.83 -20.06
CA PRO A 4 24.87 50.68 -19.87
C PRO A 4 24.05 50.82 -18.58
N ASP A 5 22.77 50.47 -18.68
CA ASP A 5 21.80 50.36 -17.58
C ASP A 5 22.03 49.02 -16.85
N THR A 6 22.41 49.09 -15.58
CA THR A 6 22.47 47.94 -14.66
C THR A 6 21.17 47.87 -13.88
N SER A 7 20.27 46.95 -14.25
CA SER A 7 19.09 46.63 -13.46
C SER A 7 19.49 45.74 -12.27
N GLU A 8 19.69 46.36 -11.11
CA GLU A 8 19.78 45.67 -9.82
C GLU A 8 18.44 44.98 -9.50
N THR A 9 18.48 43.65 -9.36
CA THR A 9 17.40 42.86 -8.78
C THR A 9 17.42 43.07 -7.26
N SER A 10 16.55 43.95 -6.77
CA SER A 10 16.39 44.21 -5.34
C SER A 10 15.94 42.93 -4.59
N LEU A 11 16.76 42.48 -3.64
CA LEU A 11 16.43 41.40 -2.70
C LEU A 11 15.13 41.73 -1.94
N PRO A 12 14.21 40.76 -1.75
CA PRO A 12 12.97 40.99 -1.02
C PRO A 12 13.25 41.36 0.46
N THR A 13 12.53 42.35 0.98
CA THR A 13 12.62 42.77 2.38
C THR A 13 12.22 41.65 3.35
N ALA A 14 12.91 41.53 4.50
CA ALA A 14 12.74 40.45 5.48
C ALA A 14 11.29 40.22 5.97
N GLY A 15 10.46 41.27 6.00
CA GLY A 15 9.02 41.14 6.33
C GLY A 15 8.21 40.38 5.27
N ARG A 16 8.48 40.60 3.97
CA ARG A 16 7.79 39.90 2.87
C ARG A 16 8.16 38.42 2.80
N LEU A 17 9.40 38.07 3.18
CA LEU A 17 9.86 36.68 3.24
C LEU A 17 9.15 35.88 4.35
N LYS A 18 8.95 36.49 5.54
CA LYS A 18 8.19 35.87 6.65
C LYS A 18 6.73 35.60 6.29
N ASP A 19 6.10 36.52 5.56
CA ASP A 19 4.73 36.34 5.08
C ASP A 19 4.64 35.21 4.04
N ALA A 20 5.62 35.11 3.13
CA ALA A 20 5.68 34.05 2.13
C ALA A 20 5.89 32.66 2.75
N ALA A 21 6.79 32.52 3.72
CA ALA A 21 7.02 31.29 4.48
C ALA A 21 5.75 30.83 5.22
N THR A 22 5.05 31.77 5.86
CA THR A 22 3.79 31.49 6.54
C THR A 22 2.70 31.06 5.56
N ASN A 23 2.62 31.72 4.40
CA ASN A 23 1.67 31.38 3.35
C ASN A 23 1.94 30.00 2.75
N TRP A 24 3.22 29.62 2.59
CA TRP A 24 3.60 28.27 2.17
C TRP A 24 3.05 27.21 3.12
N VAL A 25 3.33 27.30 4.43
CA VAL A 25 2.85 26.31 5.40
C VAL A 25 1.32 26.24 5.45
N ARG A 26 0.65 27.39 5.39
CA ARG A 26 -0.83 27.45 5.31
C ARG A 26 -1.38 26.83 4.03
N PHE A 27 -0.66 26.95 2.92
CA PHE A 27 -1.01 26.30 1.66
C PHE A 27 -0.80 24.79 1.75
N VAL A 28 0.38 24.34 2.22
CA VAL A 28 0.70 22.91 2.38
C VAL A 28 -0.28 22.22 3.31
N ARG A 29 -0.68 22.87 4.41
CA ARG A 29 -1.70 22.35 5.34
C ARG A 29 -3.00 21.92 4.65
N LYS A 30 -3.34 22.47 3.48
CA LYS A 30 -4.54 22.09 2.72
C LYS A 30 -4.48 20.69 2.13
N TYR A 31 -3.28 20.17 1.88
CA TYR A 31 -3.07 18.78 1.49
C TYR A 31 -3.17 17.80 2.67
N GLY A 32 -3.12 18.31 3.91
CA GLY A 32 -3.15 17.51 5.12
C GLY A 32 -4.52 16.90 5.43
N PRO A 33 -4.62 16.15 6.54
CA PRO A 33 -5.84 15.42 6.95
C PRO A 33 -6.94 16.33 7.54
N ILE A 34 -7.21 17.48 6.92
CA ILE A 34 -8.22 18.45 7.37
C ILE A 34 -9.57 18.22 6.67
N PRO A 35 -10.73 18.51 7.31
CA PRO A 35 -12.06 18.23 6.74
C PRO A 35 -12.32 18.86 5.36
N ALA A 36 -11.66 19.98 5.04
CA ALA A 36 -11.80 20.66 3.74
C ALA A 36 -11.15 19.91 2.56
N ASN A 37 -10.34 18.88 2.82
CA ASN A 37 -9.63 18.10 1.80
C ASN A 37 -10.50 16.98 1.19
N ASP A 38 -11.71 16.77 1.73
CA ASP A 38 -12.57 15.66 1.35
C ASP A 38 -13.32 15.91 0.01
N SER A 39 -13.33 17.14 -0.53
CA SER A 39 -13.97 17.52 -1.81
C SER A 39 -13.02 18.15 -2.85
N ALA A 40 -13.21 17.78 -4.13
CA ALA A 40 -12.62 18.35 -5.36
C ALA A 40 -11.17 18.92 -5.26
N PHE A 41 -10.22 18.03 -4.96
CA PHE A 41 -8.82 18.34 -4.66
C PHE A 41 -8.12 19.28 -5.67
N GLU A 42 -8.23 19.03 -6.98
CA GLU A 42 -7.47 19.80 -7.99
C GLU A 42 -7.99 21.22 -8.21
N GLU A 43 -9.31 21.40 -8.35
CA GLU A 43 -9.94 22.71 -8.55
C GLU A 43 -9.70 23.65 -7.35
N HIS A 44 -9.72 23.08 -6.14
CA HIS A 44 -9.43 23.81 -4.92
C HIS A 44 -7.94 24.12 -4.75
N THR A 45 -7.04 23.21 -5.14
CA THR A 45 -5.60 23.37 -5.00
C THR A 45 -5.03 24.43 -5.94
N GLY A 46 -5.43 24.44 -7.23
CA GLY A 46 -4.96 25.44 -8.18
C GLY A 46 -5.38 26.87 -7.80
N ARG A 47 -6.64 27.04 -7.38
CA ARG A 47 -7.14 28.34 -6.87
C ARG A 47 -6.46 28.74 -5.55
N ALA A 48 -6.24 27.78 -4.66
CA ALA A 48 -5.57 28.01 -3.38
C ALA A 48 -4.11 28.45 -3.56
N ALA A 49 -3.38 27.83 -4.50
CA ALA A 49 -2.01 28.14 -4.85
C ALA A 49 -1.91 29.59 -5.37
N LYS A 50 -2.78 29.94 -6.33
CA LYS A 50 -2.85 31.30 -6.90
C LYS A 50 -3.18 32.37 -5.84
N ARG A 51 -4.11 32.10 -4.93
CA ARG A 51 -4.45 33.03 -3.83
C ARG A 51 -3.32 33.18 -2.82
N ALA A 52 -2.56 32.12 -2.56
CA ALA A 52 -1.44 32.14 -1.61
C ALA A 52 -0.15 32.69 -2.23
N GLY A 53 -0.10 32.87 -3.56
CA GLY A 53 1.12 33.27 -4.27
C GLY A 53 2.20 32.19 -4.25
N VAL A 54 1.82 30.92 -4.14
CA VAL A 54 2.76 29.78 -4.03
C VAL A 54 2.51 28.78 -5.14
N ALA A 55 3.56 28.08 -5.57
CA ALA A 55 3.42 26.99 -6.53
C ALA A 55 2.76 25.75 -5.87
N PRO A 56 1.91 25.00 -6.60
CA PRO A 56 1.43 23.70 -6.15
C PRO A 56 2.56 22.67 -6.16
N ILE A 57 2.38 21.57 -5.43
CA ILE A 57 3.32 20.45 -5.47
C ILE A 57 3.06 19.71 -6.78
N LEU A 58 4.10 19.59 -7.60
CA LEU A 58 4.05 18.96 -8.92
C LEU A 58 5.06 17.81 -8.94
N PHE A 59 4.63 16.65 -9.43
CA PHE A 59 5.49 15.48 -9.62
C PHE A 59 5.16 14.82 -10.95
N PRO A 60 6.13 14.11 -11.56
CA PRO A 60 5.87 13.31 -12.75
C PRO A 60 5.02 12.10 -12.37
N HIS A 61 3.89 11.92 -13.06
CA HIS A 61 3.07 10.73 -12.87
C HIS A 61 3.77 9.52 -13.53
N PRO A 62 3.88 8.35 -12.86
CA PRO A 62 4.63 7.20 -13.39
C PRO A 62 4.18 6.76 -14.79
N ARG A 63 2.86 6.77 -15.03
CA ARG A 63 2.25 6.37 -16.32
C ARG A 63 2.18 7.48 -17.39
N PHE A 64 2.77 8.66 -17.15
CA PHE A 64 2.67 9.79 -18.08
C PHE A 64 3.20 9.44 -19.48
N ALA A 65 4.39 8.85 -19.55
CA ALA A 65 5.01 8.50 -20.83
C ALA A 65 4.19 7.45 -21.60
N GLU A 66 3.64 6.46 -20.90
CA GLU A 66 2.81 5.40 -21.50
C GLU A 66 1.52 5.97 -22.10
N VAL A 67 0.80 6.81 -21.34
CA VAL A 67 -0.43 7.47 -21.81
C VAL A 67 -0.14 8.39 -23.00
N LEU A 68 0.94 9.17 -22.93
CA LEU A 68 1.32 10.06 -24.01
C LEU A 68 1.64 9.29 -25.29
N SER A 69 2.34 8.16 -25.19
CA SER A 69 2.69 7.33 -26.34
C SER A 69 1.47 6.77 -27.09
N CYS A 70 0.36 6.54 -26.37
CA CYS A 70 -0.91 6.10 -26.97
C CYS A 70 -1.55 7.15 -27.89
N LEU A 71 -1.28 8.43 -27.61
CA LEU A 71 -1.91 9.59 -28.26
C LEU A 71 -0.96 10.34 -29.20
N THR A 72 0.31 9.93 -29.27
CA THR A 72 1.34 10.55 -30.12
C THR A 72 2.12 9.53 -30.96
N GLY A 73 1.92 8.23 -30.74
CA GLY A 73 2.58 7.17 -31.49
C GLY A 73 2.09 7.01 -32.93
N GLU A 74 2.76 6.12 -33.68
CA GLU A 74 2.43 5.83 -35.09
C GLU A 74 1.02 5.24 -35.26
N SER A 75 0.57 4.46 -34.28
CA SER A 75 -0.79 3.94 -34.20
C SER A 75 -1.46 4.49 -32.96
N LEU A 76 -2.33 5.48 -33.16
CA LEU A 76 -3.11 6.08 -32.09
C LEU A 76 -4.12 5.07 -31.52
N VAL A 77 -4.30 5.10 -30.20
CA VAL A 77 -5.30 4.29 -29.48
C VAL A 77 -6.00 5.14 -28.43
N SER A 78 -7.28 4.87 -28.21
CA SER A 78 -8.02 5.54 -27.14
C SER A 78 -7.53 5.08 -25.78
N VAL A 79 -7.69 5.93 -24.77
CA VAL A 79 -7.22 5.73 -23.41
C VAL A 79 -8.35 5.91 -22.40
N ILE A 80 -8.52 4.93 -21.51
CA ILE A 80 -9.29 5.11 -20.27
C ILE A 80 -8.30 5.15 -19.10
N LEU A 81 -8.41 6.20 -18.28
CA LEU A 81 -7.79 6.31 -16.97
C LEU A 81 -8.84 5.97 -15.92
N THR A 82 -8.71 4.82 -15.28
CA THR A 82 -9.58 4.38 -14.19
C THR A 82 -8.82 4.33 -12.85
N GLY A 83 -9.52 4.06 -11.76
CA GLY A 83 -8.96 3.96 -10.42
C GLY A 83 -9.81 4.65 -9.36
N THR A 84 -9.26 4.83 -8.17
CA THR A 84 -9.94 5.41 -7.01
C THR A 84 -9.83 6.94 -7.00
N ALA A 85 -10.72 7.58 -6.22
CA ALA A 85 -10.69 9.03 -6.03
C ALA A 85 -9.37 9.47 -5.37
N GLY A 86 -8.66 10.40 -6.01
CA GLY A 86 -7.39 10.93 -5.51
C GLY A 86 -6.14 10.29 -6.12
N ASP A 87 -6.27 9.41 -7.12
CA ASP A 87 -5.14 8.83 -7.88
C ASP A 87 -4.48 9.80 -8.88
N GLY A 88 -5.03 11.02 -9.03
CA GLY A 88 -4.46 12.02 -9.93
C GLY A 88 -4.81 11.83 -11.41
N LYS A 89 -5.93 11.15 -11.73
CA LYS A 89 -6.45 10.99 -13.10
C LYS A 89 -6.61 12.33 -13.83
N THR A 90 -7.25 13.30 -13.19
CA THR A 90 -7.52 14.63 -13.78
C THR A 90 -6.21 15.41 -13.99
N HIS A 91 -5.27 15.34 -13.05
CA HIS A 91 -3.93 15.91 -13.20
C HIS A 91 -3.16 15.26 -14.35
N LEU A 92 -3.24 13.94 -14.50
CA LEU A 92 -2.62 13.23 -15.61
C LEU A 92 -3.22 13.70 -16.96
N CYS A 93 -4.55 13.81 -17.06
CA CYS A 93 -5.20 14.40 -18.23
C CYS A 93 -4.73 15.85 -18.49
N SER A 94 -4.55 16.67 -17.45
CA SER A 94 -4.06 18.05 -17.58
C SER A 94 -2.66 18.10 -18.17
N LYS A 95 -1.76 17.21 -17.72
CA LYS A 95 -0.39 17.15 -18.22
C LYS A 95 -0.33 16.68 -19.66
N ILE A 96 -1.17 15.71 -20.03
CA ILE A 96 -1.30 15.25 -21.41
C ILE A 96 -1.83 16.37 -22.30
N TRP A 97 -2.86 17.09 -21.85
CA TRP A 97 -3.42 18.25 -22.56
C TRP A 97 -2.36 19.35 -22.81
N ASP A 98 -1.61 19.72 -21.76
CA ASP A 98 -0.52 20.70 -21.86
C ASP A 98 0.56 20.24 -22.87
N HIS A 99 0.92 18.95 -22.85
CA HIS A 99 1.93 18.40 -23.75
C HIS A 99 1.47 18.34 -25.22
N LEU A 100 0.18 18.10 -25.44
CA LEU A 100 -0.46 18.13 -26.76
C LEU A 100 -0.76 19.57 -27.23
N GLN A 101 -0.23 20.59 -26.56
CA GLN A 101 -0.40 22.01 -26.87
C GLN A 101 -1.85 22.49 -26.81
N GLY A 102 -2.68 21.85 -25.99
CA GLY A 102 -4.04 22.30 -25.76
C GLY A 102 -4.10 23.65 -25.03
N GLU A 103 -5.14 24.43 -25.30
CA GLU A 103 -5.28 25.76 -24.70
C GLU A 103 -5.60 25.69 -23.21
N ALA A 104 -4.85 26.43 -22.38
CA ALA A 104 -5.06 26.49 -20.93
C ALA A 104 -6.44 27.06 -20.54
N ALA A 105 -7.00 27.96 -21.35
CA ALA A 105 -8.33 28.53 -21.13
C ALA A 105 -9.45 27.49 -21.33
N VAL A 106 -9.28 26.58 -22.30
CA VAL A 106 -10.20 25.47 -22.57
C VAL A 106 -10.15 24.47 -21.42
N TRP A 107 -8.94 24.14 -20.94
CA TRP A 107 -8.78 23.30 -19.75
C TRP A 107 -9.42 23.94 -18.51
N ALA A 108 -9.32 25.26 -18.32
CA ALA A 108 -9.93 25.94 -17.19
C ALA A 108 -11.46 26.11 -17.29
N SER A 109 -12.10 25.68 -18.38
CA SER A 109 -13.54 25.79 -18.58
C SER A 109 -14.33 24.89 -17.61
N ASN A 110 -15.60 25.23 -17.40
CA ASN A 110 -16.51 24.44 -16.55
C ASN A 110 -17.04 23.16 -17.23
N ASN A 111 -16.82 22.98 -18.54
CA ASN A 111 -17.30 21.81 -19.27
C ASN A 111 -16.30 20.65 -19.12
N PRO A 112 -16.63 19.55 -18.42
CA PRO A 112 -15.70 18.44 -18.24
C PRO A 112 -15.20 17.81 -19.55
N TYR A 113 -15.98 17.94 -20.63
CA TYR A 113 -15.61 17.52 -21.98
C TYR A 113 -14.95 18.66 -22.77
N ILE A 114 -13.79 18.36 -23.33
CA ILE A 114 -13.03 19.24 -24.23
C ILE A 114 -12.47 18.40 -25.39
N ASN A 115 -12.06 19.04 -26.48
CA ASN A 115 -11.43 18.35 -27.61
C ASN A 115 -10.28 19.16 -28.20
N LEU A 116 -9.37 18.47 -28.88
CA LEU A 116 -8.25 19.07 -29.60
C LEU A 116 -7.98 18.30 -30.89
N SER A 117 -7.53 19.00 -31.94
CA SER A 117 -7.07 18.36 -33.17
C SER A 117 -5.60 17.95 -33.01
N LEU A 118 -5.32 16.67 -33.23
CA LEU A 118 -3.98 16.12 -33.21
C LEU A 118 -3.21 16.48 -34.50
N PRO A 119 -1.86 16.48 -34.48
CA PRO A 119 -1.05 16.72 -35.68
C PRO A 119 -1.32 15.76 -36.83
N THR A 120 -1.85 14.58 -36.54
CA THR A 120 -2.26 13.56 -37.52
C THR A 120 -3.54 13.93 -38.29
N GLY A 121 -4.25 14.98 -37.87
CA GLY A 121 -5.57 15.35 -38.39
C GLY A 121 -6.74 14.67 -37.67
N ALA A 122 -6.46 13.77 -36.73
CA ALA A 122 -7.47 13.14 -35.88
C ALA A 122 -7.95 14.08 -34.77
N THR A 123 -9.14 13.84 -34.24
CA THR A 123 -9.71 14.55 -33.08
C THR A 123 -9.48 13.73 -31.82
N LEU A 124 -8.94 14.36 -30.79
CA LEU A 124 -8.88 13.81 -29.44
C LEU A 124 -9.98 14.42 -28.58
N HIS A 125 -10.89 13.57 -28.10
CA HIS A 125 -11.93 13.89 -27.14
C HIS A 125 -11.45 13.59 -25.72
N VAL A 126 -11.44 14.59 -24.85
CA VAL A 126 -10.99 14.44 -23.46
C VAL A 126 -12.18 14.64 -22.52
N ILE A 127 -12.48 13.62 -21.72
CA ILE A 127 -13.45 13.69 -20.62
C ILE A 127 -12.66 13.66 -19.32
N ARG A 128 -12.56 14.82 -18.67
CA ARG A 128 -11.67 15.04 -17.49
C ARG A 128 -12.18 14.41 -16.20
N ASP A 129 -13.49 14.27 -16.11
CA ASP A 129 -14.20 13.62 -15.02
C ASP A 129 -15.54 13.10 -15.57
N LEU A 130 -15.61 11.79 -15.78
CA LEU A 130 -16.82 11.14 -16.27
C LEU A 130 -18.00 11.32 -15.31
N SER A 131 -17.78 11.29 -13.99
CA SER A 131 -18.85 11.44 -13.00
C SER A 131 -19.50 12.82 -13.07
N ALA A 132 -18.70 13.87 -13.29
CA ALA A 132 -19.21 15.23 -13.42
C ALA A 132 -19.86 15.52 -14.79
N TRP A 133 -19.49 14.75 -15.82
CA TRP A 133 -19.97 14.95 -17.18
C TRP A 133 -21.29 14.24 -17.47
N VAL A 134 -21.50 13.04 -16.92
CA VAL A 134 -22.69 12.23 -17.19
C VAL A 134 -23.91 12.72 -16.40
N PRO A 135 -25.14 12.54 -16.92
CA PRO A 135 -26.34 12.95 -16.22
C PRO A 135 -26.49 12.20 -14.87
N PRO A 136 -27.04 12.85 -13.83
CA PRO A 136 -27.37 12.19 -12.56
C PRO A 136 -28.26 10.96 -12.77
N GLN A 137 -28.24 10.03 -11.82
CA GLN A 137 -29.04 8.82 -11.91
C GLN A 137 -30.54 9.16 -12.01
N GLY A 138 -31.22 8.55 -12.99
CA GLY A 138 -32.64 8.81 -13.27
C GLY A 138 -32.93 10.04 -14.15
N ALA A 139 -31.93 10.88 -14.47
CA ALA A 139 -32.07 11.94 -15.45
C ALA A 139 -31.91 11.42 -16.89
N GLU A 140 -32.56 12.09 -17.83
CA GLU A 140 -32.44 11.78 -19.26
C GLU A 140 -31.05 12.12 -19.79
N TRP A 141 -30.59 11.35 -20.78
CA TRP A 141 -29.34 11.59 -21.47
C TRP A 141 -29.50 12.71 -22.50
N GLU A 142 -28.59 13.69 -22.46
CA GLU A 142 -28.46 14.64 -23.56
C GLU A 142 -28.02 13.90 -24.84
N PRO A 143 -28.68 14.14 -26.00
CA PRO A 143 -28.38 13.41 -27.24
C PRO A 143 -26.92 13.48 -27.65
N GLU A 144 -26.27 14.63 -27.45
CA GLU A 144 -24.86 14.87 -27.80
C GLU A 144 -23.91 14.02 -26.95
N ALA A 145 -24.13 13.96 -25.64
CA ALA A 145 -23.34 13.15 -24.72
C ALA A 145 -23.50 11.65 -25.02
N ARG A 146 -24.74 11.21 -25.29
CA ARG A 146 -25.03 9.84 -25.70
C ARG A 146 -24.30 9.49 -27.00
N ASN A 147 -24.44 10.31 -28.03
CA ASN A 147 -23.82 10.07 -29.34
C ASN A 147 -22.30 9.99 -29.22
N LEU A 148 -21.69 10.83 -28.37
CA LEU A 148 -20.24 10.82 -28.15
C LEU A 148 -19.75 9.50 -27.50
N LEU A 149 -20.45 8.98 -26.49
CA LEU A 149 -20.09 7.71 -25.86
C LEU A 149 -20.37 6.50 -26.76
N GLU A 150 -21.40 6.59 -27.60
CA GLU A 150 -21.68 5.59 -28.63
C GLU A 150 -20.59 5.60 -29.72
N GLN A 151 -20.17 6.79 -30.18
CA GLN A 151 -19.06 6.98 -31.10
C GLN A 151 -17.76 6.41 -30.53
N PHE A 152 -17.46 6.69 -29.26
CA PHE A 152 -16.33 6.06 -28.58
C PHE A 152 -16.43 4.53 -28.63
N SER A 153 -17.57 3.98 -28.23
CA SER A 153 -17.78 2.52 -28.19
C SER A 153 -17.59 1.88 -29.58
N SER A 154 -18.03 2.55 -30.65
CA SER A 154 -17.80 2.11 -32.03
C SER A 154 -16.34 2.25 -32.47
N SER A 155 -15.66 3.32 -32.06
CA SER A 155 -14.26 3.60 -32.44
C SER A 155 -13.29 2.51 -31.97
N LEU A 156 -13.59 1.82 -30.86
CA LEU A 156 -12.74 0.78 -30.28
C LEU A 156 -12.48 -0.41 -31.21
N TYR A 157 -13.41 -0.68 -32.14
CA TYR A 157 -13.38 -1.84 -33.03
C TYR A 157 -13.25 -1.44 -34.50
N SER A 158 -13.09 -0.15 -34.80
CA SER A 158 -12.92 0.35 -36.16
C SER A 158 -11.44 0.38 -36.55
N ALA A 159 -11.10 -0.18 -37.71
CA ALA A 159 -9.74 -0.15 -38.25
C ALA A 159 -9.31 1.24 -38.76
N GLN A 160 -10.27 2.14 -39.00
CA GLN A 160 -10.04 3.52 -39.44
C GLN A 160 -10.97 4.44 -38.64
N THR A 161 -10.44 5.02 -37.56
CA THR A 161 -11.13 6.06 -36.78
C THR A 161 -10.34 7.36 -36.87
N SER A 162 -11.06 8.48 -37.01
CA SER A 162 -10.51 9.83 -36.86
C SER A 162 -10.67 10.36 -35.44
N ASP A 163 -11.36 9.62 -34.56
CA ASP A 163 -11.75 10.06 -33.23
C ASP A 163 -11.12 9.15 -32.18
N TYR A 164 -10.35 9.76 -31.29
CA TYR A 164 -9.67 9.12 -30.18
C TYR A 164 -10.12 9.75 -28.87
N PHE A 165 -10.07 8.98 -27.79
CA PHE A 165 -10.64 9.39 -26.52
C PHE A 165 -9.62 9.29 -25.40
N LEU A 166 -9.65 10.24 -24.47
CA LEU A 166 -8.98 10.20 -23.18
C LEU A 166 -10.05 10.40 -22.10
N ILE A 167 -10.45 9.33 -21.43
CA ILE A 167 -11.56 9.35 -20.47
C ILE A 167 -11.02 9.07 -19.07
N ALA A 168 -11.21 10.01 -18.14
CA ALA A 168 -10.93 9.81 -16.72
C ALA A 168 -12.22 9.44 -15.97
N ALA A 169 -12.24 8.27 -15.34
CA ALA A 169 -13.39 7.76 -14.61
C ALA A 169 -12.97 7.04 -13.32
N ASN A 170 -13.89 6.89 -12.37
CA ASN A 170 -13.72 5.91 -11.28
C ASN A 170 -14.28 4.56 -11.73
N ASP A 171 -13.74 3.45 -11.23
CA ASP A 171 -14.09 2.09 -11.68
C ASP A 171 -15.61 1.84 -11.70
N GLY A 172 -16.29 2.13 -10.58
CA GLY A 172 -17.74 1.96 -10.48
C GLY A 172 -18.53 2.91 -11.37
N GLN A 173 -18.06 4.16 -11.53
CA GLN A 173 -18.71 5.12 -12.42
C GLN A 173 -18.62 4.70 -13.88
N LEU A 174 -17.47 4.18 -14.30
CA LEU A 174 -17.25 3.72 -15.66
C LEU A 174 -18.29 2.64 -16.01
N ILE A 175 -18.36 1.57 -15.22
CA ILE A 175 -19.27 0.45 -15.51
C ILE A 175 -20.73 0.88 -15.43
N GLU A 176 -21.11 1.69 -14.43
CA GLU A 176 -22.47 2.19 -14.29
C GLU A 176 -22.88 3.11 -15.46
N THR A 177 -21.93 3.89 -15.99
CA THR A 177 -22.18 4.77 -17.13
C THR A 177 -22.55 3.94 -18.38
N TRP A 178 -21.77 2.90 -18.71
CA TRP A 178 -22.07 2.05 -19.87
C TRP A 178 -23.27 1.12 -19.64
N ARG A 179 -23.63 0.84 -18.39
CA ARG A 179 -24.88 0.14 -18.07
C ARG A 179 -26.12 0.99 -18.32
N ARG A 180 -26.02 2.31 -18.11
CA ARG A 180 -27.13 3.27 -18.28
C ARG A 180 -27.32 3.77 -19.72
N LEU A 181 -26.35 3.54 -20.60
CA LEU A 181 -26.48 3.88 -22.00
C LEU A 181 -27.51 2.96 -22.67
N PRO A 182 -28.32 3.46 -23.62
CA PRO A 182 -29.21 2.63 -24.41
C PRO A 182 -28.43 1.55 -25.16
N ASP A 183 -28.96 0.33 -25.17
CA ASP A 183 -28.28 -0.81 -25.79
C ASP A 183 -28.12 -0.58 -27.30
N SER A 184 -26.87 -0.56 -27.74
CA SER A 184 -26.46 -0.77 -29.13
C SER A 184 -25.37 -1.85 -29.17
N PRO A 185 -25.12 -2.52 -30.30
CA PRO A 185 -24.12 -3.58 -30.38
C PRO A 185 -22.73 -3.13 -29.89
N ALA A 186 -22.32 -1.91 -30.25
CA ALA A 186 -21.05 -1.33 -29.85
C ALA A 186 -20.98 -1.03 -28.34
N VAL A 187 -22.03 -0.44 -27.77
CA VAL A 187 -22.12 -0.13 -26.33
C VAL A 187 -22.10 -1.41 -25.49
N SER A 188 -22.86 -2.42 -25.87
CA SER A 188 -22.89 -3.72 -25.19
C SER A 188 -21.54 -4.41 -25.21
N GLN A 189 -20.84 -4.36 -26.35
CA GLN A 189 -19.51 -4.96 -26.48
C GLN A 189 -18.45 -4.19 -25.67
N ALA A 190 -18.50 -2.86 -25.67
CA ALA A 190 -17.64 -2.02 -24.83
C ALA A 190 -17.87 -2.26 -23.33
N ARG A 191 -19.13 -2.46 -22.91
CA ARG A 191 -19.46 -2.78 -21.51
C ARG A 191 -18.79 -4.09 -21.06
N ILE A 192 -18.92 -5.16 -21.86
CA ILE A 192 -18.31 -6.47 -21.58
C ILE A 192 -16.79 -6.34 -21.52
N LEU A 193 -16.19 -5.62 -22.46
CA LEU A 193 -14.76 -5.34 -22.50
C LEU A 193 -14.28 -4.67 -21.19
N PHE A 194 -14.94 -3.61 -20.73
CA PHE A 194 -14.49 -2.90 -19.51
C PHE A 194 -14.67 -3.76 -18.26
N GLU A 195 -15.74 -4.54 -18.17
CA GLU A 195 -15.94 -5.50 -17.08
C GLU A 195 -14.82 -6.56 -17.07
N GLN A 196 -14.47 -7.10 -18.23
CA GLN A 196 -13.38 -8.08 -18.38
C GLN A 196 -12.02 -7.47 -18.00
N LEU A 197 -11.66 -6.30 -18.53
CA LEU A 197 -10.38 -5.65 -18.23
C LEU A 197 -10.23 -5.33 -16.73
N LEU A 198 -11.31 -4.91 -16.06
CA LEU A 198 -11.31 -4.65 -14.62
C LEU A 198 -11.21 -5.93 -13.78
N VAL A 199 -11.87 -7.01 -14.19
CA VAL A 199 -11.88 -8.29 -13.46
C VAL A 199 -10.58 -9.07 -13.66
N GLU A 200 -10.04 -9.07 -14.88
CA GLU A 200 -8.82 -9.79 -15.25
C GLU A 200 -7.54 -8.99 -15.01
N ASP A 201 -7.66 -7.73 -14.60
CA ASP A 201 -6.55 -6.79 -14.36
C ASP A 201 -5.65 -6.62 -15.60
N GLN A 202 -6.28 -6.51 -16.76
CA GLN A 202 -5.61 -6.33 -18.05
C GLN A 202 -5.70 -4.88 -18.52
N GLU A 203 -4.63 -4.40 -19.16
CA GLU A 203 -4.55 -3.03 -19.68
C GLU A 203 -4.84 -2.95 -21.19
N ASP A 204 -4.88 -4.08 -21.89
CA ASP A 204 -5.21 -4.16 -23.31
C ASP A 204 -5.94 -5.45 -23.66
N GLN A 205 -6.56 -5.46 -24.85
CA GLN A 205 -7.10 -6.67 -25.46
C GLN A 205 -6.71 -6.69 -26.95
N PRO A 206 -6.18 -7.82 -27.47
CA PRO A 206 -5.85 -7.94 -28.88
C PRO A 206 -7.04 -7.62 -29.79
N GLY A 207 -6.82 -6.77 -30.80
CA GLY A 207 -7.84 -6.37 -31.76
C GLY A 207 -8.75 -5.22 -31.32
N VAL A 208 -8.46 -4.58 -30.17
CA VAL A 208 -9.20 -3.42 -29.66
C VAL A 208 -8.27 -2.21 -29.59
N ALA A 209 -8.69 -1.06 -30.15
CA ALA A 209 -7.94 0.19 -30.15
C ALA A 209 -8.08 0.96 -28.82
N LEU A 210 -7.82 0.28 -27.70
CA LEU A 210 -7.96 0.80 -26.34
C LEU A 210 -6.75 0.45 -25.48
N ARG A 211 -6.29 1.41 -24.70
CA ARG A 211 -5.42 1.22 -23.53
C ARG A 211 -6.15 1.60 -22.27
N PHE A 212 -6.17 0.68 -21.31
CA PHE A 212 -6.96 0.77 -20.08
C PHE A 212 -6.03 0.83 -18.87
N PHE A 213 -5.77 2.04 -18.37
CA PHE A 213 -4.86 2.23 -17.23
C PHE A 213 -5.65 2.33 -15.93
N ASN A 214 -5.58 1.30 -15.08
CA ASN A 214 -6.07 1.37 -13.72
C ASN A 214 -5.00 1.94 -12.78
N LEU A 215 -5.13 3.22 -12.43
CA LEU A 215 -4.16 3.90 -11.57
C LEU A 215 -4.15 3.37 -10.14
N SER A 216 -5.23 2.70 -9.70
CA SER A 216 -5.30 2.06 -8.37
C SER A 216 -4.52 0.74 -8.27
N ARG A 217 -3.91 0.31 -9.37
CA ARG A 217 -2.99 -0.84 -9.43
C ARG A 217 -1.52 -0.43 -9.46
N GLY A 218 -1.25 0.88 -9.44
CA GLY A 218 0.10 1.41 -9.31
C GLY A 218 0.70 1.11 -7.95
N SER A 219 2.02 1.18 -7.84
CA SER A 219 2.68 1.04 -6.53
C SER A 219 2.55 2.33 -5.72
N SER A 220 1.95 2.21 -4.53
CA SER A 220 1.92 3.30 -3.53
C SER A 220 3.33 3.68 -3.11
N ALA A 221 4.26 2.71 -3.01
CA ALA A 221 5.66 2.99 -2.71
C ALA A 221 6.33 3.84 -3.79
N GLN A 222 6.07 3.56 -5.08
CA GLN A 222 6.59 4.39 -6.17
C GLN A 222 5.94 5.78 -6.19
N LEU A 223 4.64 5.88 -5.94
CA LEU A 223 3.96 7.17 -5.80
C LEU A 223 4.54 7.98 -4.64
N PHE A 224 4.89 7.31 -3.53
CA PHE A 224 5.57 7.93 -2.39
C PHE A 224 6.94 8.48 -2.77
N ASP A 225 7.75 7.73 -3.52
CA ASP A 225 9.07 8.19 -3.97
C ASP A 225 8.96 9.51 -4.77
N PHE A 226 7.98 9.61 -5.68
CA PHE A 226 7.72 10.85 -6.41
C PHE A 226 7.14 11.97 -5.53
N ALA A 227 6.23 11.64 -4.62
CA ALA A 227 5.58 12.60 -3.74
C ALA A 227 6.55 13.22 -2.73
N VAL A 228 7.39 12.41 -2.10
CA VAL A 228 8.34 12.84 -1.07
C VAL A 228 9.43 13.72 -1.69
N ASP A 229 9.93 13.36 -2.87
CA ASP A 229 10.90 14.18 -3.61
C ASP A 229 10.30 15.54 -3.97
N ALA A 230 9.12 15.57 -4.60
CA ALA A 230 8.43 16.81 -4.97
C ALA A 230 8.05 17.66 -3.74
N PHE A 231 7.67 17.02 -2.63
CA PHE A 231 7.33 17.70 -1.39
C PHE A 231 8.56 18.34 -0.74
N LEU A 232 9.66 17.60 -0.60
CA LEU A 232 10.88 18.06 0.09
C LEU A 232 11.68 19.06 -0.73
N SER A 233 11.73 18.90 -2.06
CA SER A 233 12.45 19.79 -2.99
C SER A 233 11.71 21.10 -3.27
N HIS A 234 10.45 21.23 -2.82
CA HIS A 234 9.64 22.41 -3.11
C HIS A 234 10.29 23.70 -2.56
N PRO A 235 10.42 24.77 -3.37
CA PRO A 235 11.12 26.00 -2.98
C PRO A 235 10.47 26.74 -1.80
N GLY A 236 9.20 26.45 -1.49
CA GLY A 236 8.52 26.98 -0.32
C GLY A 236 9.21 26.65 1.00
N TRP A 237 9.88 25.50 1.12
CA TRP A 237 10.64 25.15 2.33
C TRP A 237 11.90 26.00 2.51
N LYS A 238 12.53 26.40 1.40
CA LYS A 238 13.67 27.33 1.43
C LYS A 238 13.27 28.67 2.04
N LEU A 239 12.08 29.17 1.71
CA LEU A 239 11.54 30.40 2.31
C LEU A 239 11.37 30.29 3.82
N CYS A 240 11.14 29.08 4.34
CA CYS A 240 11.00 28.85 5.78
C CYS A 240 12.36 28.77 6.50
N PHE A 241 13.37 28.14 5.89
CA PHE A 241 14.58 27.74 6.62
C PHE A 241 15.87 28.45 6.18
N GLU A 242 15.96 28.92 4.92
CA GLU A 242 17.15 29.64 4.43
C GLU A 242 17.21 31.05 5.03
N GLY A 243 18.37 31.41 5.60
CA GLY A 243 18.60 32.73 6.21
C GLY A 243 18.07 32.91 7.64
N GLU A 244 17.42 31.89 8.22
CA GLU A 244 17.02 31.93 9.62
C GLU A 244 18.15 31.47 10.55
N ASN A 245 18.95 32.43 11.01
CA ASN A 245 20.04 32.23 11.98
C ASN A 245 19.55 32.03 13.43
N GLY A 246 18.34 31.50 13.63
CA GLY A 246 17.81 31.13 14.95
C GLY A 246 16.91 32.17 15.65
N GLU A 247 16.52 33.27 15.01
CA GLU A 247 15.65 34.29 15.64
C GLU A 247 14.14 33.94 15.61
N SER A 248 13.71 33.06 14.71
CA SER A 248 12.29 32.71 14.57
C SER A 248 11.96 31.50 15.43
N MET A 249 10.93 31.64 16.27
CA MET A 249 10.38 30.48 16.99
C MET A 249 9.69 29.50 16.03
N ALA A 250 9.12 29.98 14.92
CA ALA A 250 8.32 29.17 14.02
C ALA A 250 9.14 28.28 13.07
N PHE A 251 10.35 28.71 12.67
CA PHE A 251 11.20 27.99 11.71
C PHE A 251 12.67 27.84 12.16
N GLY A 252 13.02 28.30 13.37
CA GLY A 252 14.33 28.10 13.96
C GLY A 252 14.59 26.67 14.46
N PRO A 253 15.77 26.41 15.06
CA PRO A 253 16.19 25.07 15.49
C PRO A 253 15.27 24.39 16.53
N GLN A 254 14.52 25.17 17.29
CA GLN A 254 13.56 24.66 18.28
C GLN A 254 12.17 24.38 17.68
N SER A 255 11.97 24.66 16.38
CA SER A 255 10.69 24.44 15.71
C SER A 255 10.46 22.96 15.41
N PRO A 256 9.34 22.37 15.87
CA PRO A 256 8.98 21.01 15.51
C PRO A 256 8.68 20.88 14.00
N ILE A 257 8.23 21.94 13.33
CA ILE A 257 8.01 21.93 11.87
C ILE A 257 9.35 21.70 11.15
N ARG A 258 10.39 22.44 11.55
CA ARG A 258 11.74 22.27 11.00
C ARG A 258 12.30 20.90 11.31
N ARG A 259 12.23 20.48 12.58
CA ARG A 259 12.75 19.18 13.02
C ARG A 259 12.11 18.03 12.26
N ASN A 260 10.78 18.05 12.08
CA ASN A 260 10.09 17.01 11.33
C ASN A 260 10.44 17.01 9.84
N TYR A 261 10.59 18.20 9.22
CA TYR A 261 11.05 18.32 7.84
C TYR A 261 12.46 17.71 7.67
N GLU A 262 13.40 18.03 8.56
CA GLU A 262 14.77 17.48 8.56
C GLU A 262 14.77 15.96 8.80
N LEU A 263 13.95 15.45 9.72
CA LEU A 263 13.82 14.01 9.95
C LEU A 263 13.22 13.29 8.74
N LEU A 264 12.24 13.89 8.06
CA LEU A 264 11.64 13.33 6.84
C LEU A 264 12.64 13.24 5.68
N GLN A 265 13.70 14.05 5.68
CA GLN A 265 14.79 13.94 4.70
C GLN A 265 15.73 12.75 4.97
N THR A 266 15.65 12.11 6.13
CA THR A 266 16.57 11.02 6.47
C THR A 266 16.26 9.77 5.62
N PRO A 267 17.28 9.16 4.97
CA PRO A 267 17.07 7.99 4.12
C PRO A 267 16.44 6.81 4.85
N LEU A 268 16.80 6.60 6.12
CA LEU A 268 16.26 5.50 6.92
C LEU A 268 14.75 5.66 7.16
N LEU A 269 14.29 6.86 7.52
CA LEU A 269 12.86 7.11 7.74
C LEU A 269 12.07 6.93 6.45
N GLN A 270 12.56 7.50 5.34
CA GLN A 270 11.92 7.34 4.03
C GLN A 270 11.86 5.88 3.62
N GLN A 271 12.96 5.13 3.76
CA GLN A 271 13.00 3.71 3.42
C GLN A 271 12.01 2.90 4.27
N ARG A 272 11.94 3.13 5.58
CA ARG A 272 10.99 2.43 6.47
C ARG A 272 9.54 2.73 6.11
N LEU A 273 9.24 3.98 5.79
CA LEU A 273 7.90 4.36 5.36
C LEU A 273 7.56 3.73 4.00
N ARG A 274 8.51 3.76 3.06
CA ARG A 274 8.39 3.11 1.76
C ARG A 274 8.15 1.60 1.91
N ASP A 275 8.87 0.91 2.80
CA ASP A 275 8.66 -0.51 3.12
C ASP A 275 7.22 -0.77 3.62
N LEU A 276 6.69 0.08 4.49
CA LEU A 276 5.30 -0.04 4.98
C LEU A 276 4.26 0.16 3.86
N LEU A 277 4.47 1.12 2.97
CA LEU A 277 3.59 1.36 1.82
C LEU A 277 3.67 0.22 0.79
N GLU A 278 4.86 -0.32 0.57
CA GLU A 278 5.08 -1.49 -0.29
C GLU A 278 4.38 -2.74 0.29
N LEU A 279 4.39 -2.90 1.62
CA LEU A 279 3.62 -3.96 2.31
C LEU A 279 2.11 -3.76 2.16
N CYS A 280 1.61 -2.52 2.17
CA CYS A 280 0.22 -2.21 1.86
C CYS A 280 -0.14 -2.63 0.43
N ASP A 281 0.70 -2.31 -0.57
CA ASP A 281 0.51 -2.72 -1.96
C ASP A 281 0.34 -4.25 -2.07
N TYR A 282 1.22 -5.01 -1.43
CA TYR A 282 1.13 -6.48 -1.46
C TYR A 282 -0.02 -7.07 -0.64
N ASN A 283 -0.72 -6.25 0.12
CA ASN A 283 -1.95 -6.62 0.81
C ASN A 283 -3.21 -6.06 0.14
N ASP A 284 -3.09 -5.62 -1.12
CA ASP A 284 -4.17 -5.05 -1.93
C ASP A 284 -4.76 -3.75 -1.33
N LEU A 285 -3.95 -3.03 -0.55
CA LEU A 285 -4.29 -1.75 0.08
C LEU A 285 -3.61 -0.60 -0.67
N HIS A 286 -4.11 -0.28 -1.85
CA HIS A 286 -3.62 0.86 -2.63
C HIS A 286 -3.86 2.19 -1.92
N ILE A 287 -2.85 3.05 -1.90
CA ILE A 287 -2.90 4.37 -1.27
C ILE A 287 -2.82 5.44 -2.37
N PRO A 288 -3.92 6.16 -2.63
CA PRO A 288 -3.92 7.23 -3.63
C PRO A 288 -2.93 8.35 -3.27
N ILE A 289 -2.41 9.01 -4.31
CA ILE A 289 -1.42 10.09 -4.14
C ILE A 289 -1.91 11.23 -3.24
N ARG A 290 -3.22 11.53 -3.24
CA ARG A 290 -3.81 12.49 -2.31
C ARG A 290 -3.57 12.13 -0.85
N GLU A 291 -3.69 10.85 -0.51
CA GLU A 291 -3.49 10.38 0.86
C GLU A 291 -2.01 10.32 1.23
N ILE A 292 -1.13 10.02 0.27
CA ILE A 292 0.32 10.15 0.45
C ILE A 292 0.70 11.60 0.78
N LEU A 293 0.15 12.59 0.06
CA LEU A 293 0.36 14.00 0.38
C LEU A 293 -0.18 14.34 1.78
N ALA A 294 -1.34 13.82 2.16
CA ALA A 294 -1.89 14.01 3.50
C ALA A 294 -0.99 13.42 4.59
N LEU A 295 -0.41 12.24 4.35
CA LEU A 295 0.59 11.61 5.21
C LEU A 295 1.83 12.49 5.37
N LEU A 296 2.42 12.98 4.27
CA LEU A 296 3.61 13.84 4.30
C LEU A 296 3.36 15.15 5.07
N VAL A 297 2.21 15.78 4.84
CA VAL A 297 1.81 17.00 5.56
C VAL A 297 1.60 16.70 7.04
N ASN A 298 0.94 15.60 7.37
CA ASN A 298 0.72 15.20 8.76
C ASN A 298 2.05 14.89 9.46
N ALA A 299 2.98 14.22 8.78
CA ALA A 299 4.31 13.91 9.31
C ALA A 299 5.04 15.18 9.79
N VAL A 300 5.01 16.24 8.97
CA VAL A 300 5.69 17.51 9.26
C VAL A 300 4.91 18.39 10.23
N LEU A 301 3.59 18.52 10.04
CA LEU A 301 2.77 19.51 10.74
C LEU A 301 1.91 18.92 11.87
N GLY A 302 1.92 17.62 12.12
CA GLY A 302 1.07 16.98 13.13
C GLY A 302 1.44 17.37 14.57
N HIS A 303 0.42 17.55 15.41
CA HIS A 303 0.58 17.76 16.86
C HIS A 303 -0.64 17.22 17.63
N SER A 304 -0.41 16.32 18.60
CA SER A 304 -1.51 15.63 19.30
C SER A 304 -2.22 16.50 20.37
N GLY A 305 -1.68 17.68 20.68
CA GLY A 305 -2.27 18.61 21.64
C GLY A 305 -3.46 19.38 21.09
N ASN A 306 -4.35 19.80 22.00
CA ASN A 306 -5.53 20.61 21.67
C ASN A 306 -5.20 22.06 21.27
N THR A 307 -3.93 22.45 21.35
CA THR A 307 -3.43 23.78 20.98
C THR A 307 -3.54 24.03 19.47
N CYS A 308 -3.50 22.97 18.65
CA CYS A 308 -3.51 23.06 17.19
C CYS A 308 -4.88 22.70 16.62
N LYS A 309 -5.43 23.57 15.77
CA LYS A 309 -6.69 23.26 15.07
C LYS A 309 -6.51 22.04 14.16
N ASP A 310 -7.47 21.11 14.22
CA ASP A 310 -7.46 19.85 13.47
C ASP A 310 -6.25 18.95 13.78
N HIS A 311 -5.51 19.21 14.87
CA HIS A 311 -4.25 18.53 15.21
C HIS A 311 -3.13 18.70 14.16
N ILE A 312 -3.20 19.79 13.38
CA ILE A 312 -2.23 20.17 12.35
C ILE A 312 -1.78 21.61 12.57
N MET A 313 -0.50 21.77 12.90
CA MET A 313 0.18 23.02 13.21
C MET A 313 0.11 24.03 12.06
N VAL A 314 0.03 25.30 12.42
CA VAL A 314 0.46 26.44 11.61
C VAL A 314 1.63 27.16 12.30
N PRO A 315 2.39 28.03 11.59
CA PRO A 315 3.57 28.69 12.18
C PRO A 315 3.28 29.47 13.47
N ALA A 316 2.07 30.01 13.61
CA ALA A 316 1.64 30.74 14.80
C ALA A 316 1.51 29.86 16.06
N ASP A 317 1.31 28.55 15.91
CA ASP A 317 1.12 27.63 17.05
C ASP A 317 2.45 27.32 17.75
N VAL A 318 3.58 27.40 17.02
CA VAL A 318 4.90 26.91 17.46
C VAL A 318 5.38 27.60 18.74
N THR A 319 5.24 28.93 18.82
CA THR A 319 5.64 29.69 20.01
C THR A 319 4.93 29.19 21.27
N ARG A 320 3.65 28.87 21.15
CA ARG A 320 2.84 28.36 22.26
C ARG A 320 3.23 26.92 22.62
N ILE A 321 3.48 26.07 21.62
CA ILE A 321 3.92 24.68 21.82
C ILE A 321 5.23 24.62 22.62
N ILE A 322 6.20 25.49 22.27
CA ILE A 322 7.49 25.59 22.97
C ILE A 322 7.28 26.10 24.40
N ALA A 323 6.50 27.17 24.59
CA ALA A 323 6.22 27.72 25.92
C ALA A 323 5.50 26.73 26.84
N GLU A 324 4.61 25.89 26.29
CA GLU A 324 3.90 24.84 27.03
C GLU A 324 4.76 23.57 27.29
N GLY A 325 5.99 23.50 26.75
CA GLY A 325 6.83 22.30 26.84
C GLY A 325 6.21 21.08 26.16
N SER A 326 5.37 21.28 25.15
CA SER A 326 4.60 20.21 24.49
C SER A 326 5.18 19.79 23.13
N VAL A 327 6.45 20.11 22.88
CA VAL A 327 7.15 19.81 21.63
C VAL A 327 7.13 18.31 21.30
N ALA A 328 7.29 17.44 22.30
CA ALA A 328 7.25 15.99 22.13
C ALA A 328 5.96 15.47 21.46
N LYS A 329 4.83 16.18 21.62
CA LYS A 329 3.54 15.86 20.99
C LYS A 329 3.53 16.09 19.47
N ALA A 330 4.55 16.74 18.94
CA ALA A 330 4.76 16.97 17.51
C ALA A 330 5.64 15.91 16.84
N SER A 331 6.02 14.84 17.56
CA SER A 331 6.94 13.80 17.06
C SER A 331 6.50 13.24 15.72
N ILE A 332 7.36 13.36 14.70
CA ILE A 332 7.14 12.77 13.37
C ILE A 332 6.82 11.27 13.46
N TYR A 333 7.45 10.55 14.39
CA TYR A 333 7.25 9.10 14.54
C TYR A 333 5.83 8.75 14.96
N ASN A 334 5.17 9.63 15.72
CA ASN A 334 3.76 9.48 16.05
C ASN A 334 2.85 10.00 14.93
N ASN A 335 3.26 11.08 14.26
CA ASN A 335 2.49 11.67 13.17
C ASN A 335 2.43 10.77 11.93
N LEU A 336 3.48 10.01 11.62
CA LEU A 336 3.53 9.13 10.45
C LEU A 336 2.45 8.06 10.44
N ILE A 337 1.99 7.62 11.61
CA ILE A 337 0.89 6.65 11.75
C ILE A 337 -0.45 7.33 12.10
N GLY A 338 -0.50 8.67 12.07
CA GLY A 338 -1.70 9.45 12.38
C GLY A 338 -2.01 9.53 13.88
N GLY A 339 -1.06 9.22 14.76
CA GLY A 339 -1.26 9.21 16.22
C GLY A 339 -1.46 10.59 16.85
N ASN A 340 -1.33 11.67 16.08
CA ASN A 340 -1.75 13.02 16.47
C ASN A 340 -3.24 13.28 16.25
N LEU A 341 -3.88 12.54 15.36
CA LEU A 341 -5.27 12.75 14.98
C LEU A 341 -6.21 12.10 15.99
N ARG A 342 -7.44 12.60 16.05
CA ARG A 342 -8.53 11.90 16.74
C ARG A 342 -8.81 10.58 16.03
N GLU A 343 -9.17 9.56 16.81
CA GLU A 343 -9.44 8.22 16.31
C GLU A 343 -10.42 8.21 15.13
N SER A 344 -11.56 8.89 15.24
CA SER A 344 -12.55 8.97 14.17
C SER A 344 -12.02 9.59 12.86
N ARG A 345 -11.12 10.58 12.95
CA ARG A 345 -10.50 11.19 11.75
C ARG A 345 -9.38 10.32 11.19
N ARG A 346 -8.61 9.67 12.07
CA ARG A 346 -7.57 8.73 11.69
C ARG A 346 -8.15 7.54 10.91
N GLU A 347 -9.26 6.98 11.41
CA GLU A 347 -9.95 5.85 10.77
C GLU A 347 -10.62 6.21 9.45
N SER A 348 -11.06 7.46 9.27
CA SER A 348 -11.72 7.90 8.03
C SER A 348 -10.76 8.11 6.86
N ILE A 349 -9.44 8.09 7.09
CA ILE A 349 -8.41 8.33 6.07
C ILE A 349 -7.67 7.02 5.80
N GLY A 350 -7.67 6.56 4.55
CA GLY A 350 -7.17 5.24 4.16
C GLY A 350 -5.74 4.97 4.61
N VAL A 351 -4.79 5.86 4.32
CA VAL A 351 -3.36 5.69 4.64
C VAL A 351 -3.13 5.48 6.13
N PHE A 352 -3.81 6.21 7.01
CA PHE A 352 -3.65 6.04 8.45
C PHE A 352 -4.39 4.80 8.96
N ASN A 353 -5.57 4.49 8.41
CA ASN A 353 -6.26 3.23 8.69
C ASN A 353 -5.38 2.02 8.34
N TYR A 354 -4.71 2.05 7.19
CA TYR A 354 -3.86 0.95 6.72
C TYR A 354 -2.58 0.84 7.53
N LEU A 355 -1.92 1.97 7.85
CA LEU A 355 -0.74 1.98 8.71
C LEU A 355 -1.07 1.53 10.15
N ASP A 356 -2.27 1.81 10.68
CA ASP A 356 -2.69 1.32 12.00
C ASP A 356 -2.79 -0.21 12.05
N ARG A 357 -3.04 -0.89 10.91
CA ARG A 357 -3.07 -2.37 10.86
C ARG A 357 -1.75 -3.03 11.23
N PHE A 358 -0.62 -2.33 11.09
CA PHE A 358 0.67 -2.83 11.57
C PHE A 358 0.78 -2.78 13.09
N ARG A 359 -0.09 -2.03 13.78
CA ARG A 359 -0.11 -1.83 15.24
C ARG A 359 1.24 -1.33 15.77
N LEU A 360 1.91 -0.49 14.98
CA LEU A 360 3.23 0.06 15.31
C LEU A 360 3.23 0.74 16.69
N GLY A 361 4.09 0.27 17.58
CA GLY A 361 4.23 0.76 18.95
C GLY A 361 3.32 0.10 19.99
N HIS A 362 2.36 -0.71 19.56
CA HIS A 362 1.55 -1.54 20.46
C HIS A 362 2.14 -2.95 20.62
N GLU A 363 2.88 -3.42 19.62
CA GLU A 363 3.71 -4.62 19.71
C GLU A 363 5.13 -4.24 20.18
N THR A 364 5.77 -5.15 20.92
CA THR A 364 7.10 -4.94 21.50
C THR A 364 7.80 -6.27 21.80
N THR A 365 9.07 -6.17 22.16
CA THR A 365 9.86 -7.28 22.71
C THR A 365 10.36 -6.92 24.11
N ASN A 366 10.65 -7.93 24.93
CA ASN A 366 11.24 -7.69 26.25
C ASN A 366 12.53 -6.85 26.14
N ARG A 367 13.34 -7.08 25.11
CA ARG A 367 14.58 -6.33 24.90
C ARG A 367 14.31 -4.84 24.64
N ILE A 368 13.35 -4.52 23.77
CA ILE A 368 13.01 -3.12 23.45
C ILE A 368 12.42 -2.42 24.67
N ASP A 369 11.48 -3.06 25.38
CA ASP A 369 10.90 -2.48 26.59
C ASP A 369 11.94 -2.31 27.69
N SER A 370 12.84 -3.28 27.88
CA SER A 370 13.93 -3.13 28.84
C SER A 370 14.84 -1.95 28.51
N ILE A 371 15.16 -1.74 27.23
CA ILE A 371 15.93 -0.55 26.81
C ILE A 371 15.16 0.72 27.17
N LEU A 372 13.88 0.82 26.82
CA LEU A 372 13.09 2.04 27.06
C LEU A 372 12.82 2.32 28.55
N ILE A 373 12.61 1.28 29.36
CA ILE A 373 12.19 1.40 30.77
C ILE A 373 13.40 1.43 31.71
N PHE A 374 14.39 0.56 31.51
CA PHE A 374 15.52 0.39 32.44
C PHE A 374 16.86 0.85 31.88
N GLY A 375 16.91 1.25 30.60
CA GLY A 375 18.17 1.51 29.91
C GLY A 375 19.02 2.64 30.49
N GLU A 376 18.43 3.60 31.21
CA GLU A 376 19.21 4.67 31.86
C GLU A 376 20.01 4.15 33.08
N ALA A 377 19.52 3.11 33.75
CA ALA A 377 20.12 2.58 34.99
C ALA A 377 20.89 1.27 34.81
N ASP A 378 20.64 0.53 33.73
CA ASP A 378 21.30 -0.75 33.43
C ASP A 378 22.52 -0.54 32.52
N GLU A 379 23.72 -0.82 33.03
CA GLU A 379 25.00 -0.66 32.31
C GLU A 379 25.05 -1.43 30.97
N ALA A 380 24.35 -2.56 30.85
CA ALA A 380 24.32 -3.35 29.62
C ALA A 380 23.38 -2.76 28.56
N LEU A 381 22.36 -2.01 28.98
CA LEU A 381 21.35 -1.42 28.10
C LEU A 381 21.62 0.06 27.80
N GLN A 382 22.41 0.74 28.64
CA GLN A 382 22.75 2.15 28.51
C GLN A 382 23.28 2.55 27.12
N PRO A 383 24.17 1.79 26.46
CA PRO A 383 24.61 2.14 25.11
C PRO A 383 23.46 2.23 24.10
N TYR A 384 22.50 1.31 24.18
CA TYR A 384 21.32 1.30 23.33
C TYR A 384 20.35 2.43 23.70
N TYR A 385 20.17 2.68 25.00
CA TYR A 385 19.34 3.79 25.48
C TYR A 385 19.87 5.13 24.96
N ASP A 386 21.16 5.41 25.13
CA ASP A 386 21.78 6.66 24.71
C ASP A 386 21.72 6.84 23.20
N GLN A 387 22.01 5.77 22.43
CA GLN A 387 21.95 5.78 20.98
C GLN A 387 20.56 6.13 20.44
N TYR A 388 19.50 5.56 21.02
CA TYR A 388 18.17 5.65 20.43
C TYR A 388 17.22 6.66 21.09
N LEU A 389 17.46 6.99 22.35
CA LEU A 389 16.55 7.77 23.18
C LEU A 389 17.24 8.87 23.98
N GLY A 390 18.30 8.55 24.71
CA GLY A 390 18.97 9.45 25.66
C GLY A 390 19.62 10.68 25.02
N SER A 391 20.23 10.51 23.84
CA SER A 391 20.88 11.59 23.08
C SER A 391 19.91 12.52 22.34
N ASP A 392 18.66 12.09 22.13
CA ASP A 392 17.64 12.88 21.42
C ASP A 392 16.87 13.77 22.41
N THR A 393 17.35 15.01 22.57
CA THR A 393 16.73 15.98 23.47
C THR A 393 15.45 16.64 22.91
N PHE A 394 15.04 16.30 21.68
CA PHE A 394 13.88 16.92 21.02
C PHE A 394 12.64 16.03 21.09
N TYR A 395 12.76 14.76 20.69
CA TYR A 395 11.67 13.78 20.74
C TYR A 395 11.97 12.55 21.60
N GLY A 396 13.20 12.40 22.09
CA GLY A 396 13.61 11.26 22.89
C GLY A 396 13.34 11.43 24.39
N ALA A 397 14.30 11.06 25.22
CA ALA A 397 14.19 11.19 26.67
C ALA A 397 14.37 12.66 27.08
N ASP A 398 13.31 13.46 26.99
CA ASP A 398 13.26 14.79 27.58
C ASP A 398 13.07 14.73 29.11
N ALA A 399 13.04 15.89 29.76
CA ALA A 399 12.83 15.96 31.21
C ALA A 399 11.46 15.38 31.64
N SER A 400 10.43 15.47 30.78
CA SER A 400 9.11 14.88 31.08
C SER A 400 9.15 13.37 30.99
N TYR A 401 9.88 12.80 30.03
CA TYR A 401 10.03 11.37 29.86
C TYR A 401 10.79 10.75 31.03
N ARG A 402 11.98 11.28 31.36
CA ARG A 402 12.80 10.78 32.48
C ARG A 402 12.03 10.80 33.80
N LYS A 403 11.28 11.88 34.04
CA LYS A 403 10.42 11.97 35.23
C LYS A 403 9.37 10.86 35.24
N ALA A 404 8.62 10.69 34.13
CA ALA A 404 7.59 9.66 34.03
C ALA A 404 8.17 8.23 34.11
N GLN A 405 9.38 8.03 33.60
CA GLN A 405 10.13 6.78 33.68
C GLN A 405 10.52 6.44 35.13
N SER A 406 11.11 7.40 35.85
CA SER A 406 11.47 7.24 37.27
C SER A 406 10.23 6.95 38.11
N ASP A 407 9.16 7.74 37.92
CA ASP A 407 7.88 7.56 38.62
C ASP A 407 7.31 6.15 38.39
N TYR A 408 7.38 5.63 37.15
CA TYR A 408 6.91 4.30 36.79
C TYR A 408 7.74 3.17 37.44
N VAL A 409 9.08 3.29 37.42
CA VAL A 409 9.98 2.27 37.99
C VAL A 409 9.91 2.23 39.52
N GLU A 410 9.71 3.38 40.17
CA GLU A 410 9.61 3.49 41.63
C GLU A 410 8.21 3.13 42.17
N SER A 411 7.17 3.20 41.33
CA SER A 411 5.80 2.85 41.72
C SER A 411 5.61 1.34 41.84
N ALA A 412 5.12 0.89 42.99
CA ALA A 412 4.85 -0.53 43.26
C ALA A 412 3.41 -0.98 42.88
N ASP A 413 2.53 -0.05 42.46
CA ASP A 413 1.11 -0.30 42.17
C ASP A 413 0.66 0.27 40.81
N GLU A 414 -0.39 -0.34 40.24
CA GLU A 414 -1.07 0.06 39.00
C GLU A 414 -1.89 1.36 39.17
N ASP A 415 -1.22 2.48 39.46
CA ASP A 415 -1.87 3.78 39.55
C ASP A 415 -2.15 4.39 38.16
N LEU A 416 -3.14 5.29 38.09
CA LEU A 416 -3.46 6.10 36.91
C LEU A 416 -2.24 6.88 36.37
N SER A 417 -1.21 7.15 37.19
CA SER A 417 0.06 7.74 36.78
C SER A 417 0.82 6.90 35.73
N ASN A 418 0.65 5.58 35.75
CA ASN A 418 1.33 4.67 34.82
C ASN A 418 0.80 4.82 33.39
N SER A 419 -0.47 5.20 33.23
CA SER A 419 -1.09 5.38 31.91
C SER A 419 -0.33 6.37 31.03
N ARG A 420 0.14 7.48 31.62
CA ARG A 420 0.90 8.51 30.90
C ARG A 420 2.23 7.97 30.37
N PHE A 421 2.97 7.21 31.19
CA PHE A 421 4.24 6.65 30.74
C PHE A 421 4.04 5.56 29.68
N LEU A 422 3.00 4.73 29.82
CA LEU A 422 2.64 3.73 28.80
C LEU A 422 2.31 4.37 27.45
N GLU A 423 1.61 5.52 27.42
CA GLU A 423 1.40 6.28 26.19
C GLU A 423 2.71 6.81 25.58
N MET A 424 3.65 7.27 26.42
CA MET A 424 4.98 7.70 25.98
C MET A 424 5.79 6.52 25.41
N LEU A 425 5.69 5.32 26.02
CA LEU A 425 6.33 4.11 25.49
C LEU A 425 5.83 3.74 24.10
N VAL A 426 4.52 3.86 23.84
CA VAL A 426 3.97 3.62 22.50
C VAL A 426 4.67 4.55 21.48
N VAL A 427 4.80 5.85 21.79
CA VAL A 427 5.49 6.80 20.90
C VAL A 427 6.96 6.45 20.70
N GLN A 428 7.67 6.04 21.76
CA GLN A 428 9.09 5.69 21.64
C GLN A 428 9.31 4.36 20.91
N ARG A 429 8.45 3.35 21.08
CA ARG A 429 8.48 2.12 20.27
C ARG A 429 8.28 2.42 18.78
N ARG A 430 7.37 3.35 18.44
CA ARG A 430 7.23 3.85 17.06
C ARG A 430 8.52 4.51 16.59
N ALA A 431 9.12 5.37 17.41
CA ALA A 431 10.38 6.03 17.08
C ALA A 431 11.53 5.03 16.82
N LEU A 432 11.64 3.98 17.64
CA LEU A 432 12.64 2.92 17.44
C LEU A 432 12.51 2.25 16.08
N PHE A 433 11.29 1.98 15.60
CA PHE A 433 11.10 1.40 14.28
C PHE A 433 11.75 2.22 13.15
N PHE A 434 11.72 3.55 13.27
CA PHE A 434 12.30 4.47 12.30
C PHE A 434 13.76 4.87 12.60
N LYS A 435 14.28 4.55 13.80
CA LYS A 435 15.64 4.89 14.23
C LYS A 435 16.61 3.70 14.13
N ILE A 436 16.14 2.46 14.29
CA ILE A 436 16.98 1.26 14.24
C ILE A 436 17.49 1.03 12.80
N PRO A 437 18.81 1.08 12.57
CA PRO A 437 19.40 0.90 11.26
C PRO A 437 19.34 -0.56 10.81
N ALA A 438 19.50 -0.78 9.50
CA ALA A 438 19.32 -2.10 8.88
C ALA A 438 20.26 -3.19 9.44
N ASN A 439 21.48 -2.81 9.84
CA ASN A 439 22.47 -3.73 10.41
C ASN A 439 22.09 -4.24 11.82
N GLU A 440 21.27 -3.51 12.57
CA GLU A 440 20.81 -3.90 13.92
C GLU A 440 19.37 -4.45 13.91
N ALA A 441 18.67 -4.38 12.77
CA ALA A 441 17.26 -4.73 12.68
C ALA A 441 16.96 -6.20 13.01
N ALA A 442 17.89 -7.11 12.69
CA ALA A 442 17.76 -8.53 13.07
C ALA A 442 17.96 -8.75 14.57
N ASP A 443 19.03 -8.17 15.13
CA ASP A 443 19.41 -8.34 16.55
C ASP A 443 18.40 -7.72 17.52
N LEU A 444 17.79 -6.61 17.12
CA LEU A 444 16.74 -5.92 17.88
C LEU A 444 15.33 -6.37 17.51
N HIS A 445 15.19 -7.38 16.63
CA HIS A 445 13.91 -7.91 16.19
C HIS A 445 12.93 -6.83 15.74
N LEU A 446 13.38 -5.93 14.86
CA LEU A 446 12.65 -4.72 14.44
C LEU A 446 11.18 -4.97 14.08
N TRP A 447 10.90 -6.03 13.32
CA TRP A 447 9.56 -6.32 12.81
C TRP A 447 8.62 -6.90 13.87
N ASP A 448 9.15 -7.30 15.04
CA ASP A 448 8.35 -7.66 16.22
C ASP A 448 7.71 -6.42 16.88
N LEU A 449 8.10 -5.21 16.48
CA LEU A 449 7.39 -3.96 16.81
C LEU A 449 6.09 -3.78 15.99
N THR A 450 5.77 -4.74 15.13
CA THR A 450 4.56 -4.79 14.32
C THR A 450 3.82 -6.10 14.54
N VAL A 451 2.54 -6.14 14.18
CA VAL A 451 1.77 -7.39 14.19
C VAL A 451 2.23 -8.35 13.08
N PHE A 452 3.05 -7.91 12.13
CA PHE A 452 3.58 -8.73 11.03
C PHE A 452 5.08 -9.00 11.25
N ARG A 453 5.39 -10.00 12.08
CA ARG A 453 6.76 -10.31 12.50
C ARG A 453 7.64 -10.74 11.34
N PHE A 454 7.04 -11.36 10.32
CA PHE A 454 7.76 -11.79 9.12
C PHE A 454 7.71 -10.77 7.98
N ALA A 455 7.19 -9.55 8.19
CA ALA A 455 7.07 -8.55 7.13
C ALA A 455 8.41 -8.18 6.47
N GLY A 456 9.46 -8.00 7.26
CA GLY A 456 10.80 -7.76 6.71
C GLY A 456 11.32 -8.91 5.88
N GLU A 457 11.12 -10.15 6.35
CA GLU A 457 11.52 -11.33 5.59
C GLU A 457 10.71 -11.47 4.30
N TYR A 458 9.41 -11.19 4.36
CA TYR A 458 8.52 -11.20 3.22
C TYR A 458 8.99 -10.21 2.13
N LEU A 459 9.29 -8.96 2.49
CA LEU A 459 9.80 -7.99 1.53
C LEU A 459 11.15 -8.40 0.94
N GLU A 460 12.14 -8.63 1.80
CA GLU A 460 13.53 -8.78 1.37
C GLU A 460 13.81 -10.14 0.73
N LYS A 461 13.31 -11.22 1.34
CA LYS A 461 13.69 -12.59 0.95
C LYS A 461 12.65 -13.24 0.04
N VAL A 462 11.42 -12.73 -0.02
CA VAL A 462 10.36 -13.29 -0.87
C VAL A 462 10.07 -12.37 -2.05
N VAL A 463 9.48 -11.20 -1.80
CA VAL A 463 9.04 -10.26 -2.83
C VAL A 463 10.20 -9.86 -3.74
N ARG A 464 11.25 -9.24 -3.18
CA ARG A 464 12.38 -8.72 -3.97
C ARG A 464 13.13 -9.84 -4.67
N THR A 465 13.21 -11.03 -4.08
CA THR A 465 13.86 -12.19 -4.67
C THR A 465 13.14 -12.71 -5.91
N VAL A 466 11.81 -12.86 -5.86
CA VAL A 466 11.04 -13.41 -6.99
C VAL A 466 10.58 -12.36 -7.98
N HIS A 467 10.78 -11.08 -7.68
CA HIS A 467 10.39 -9.98 -8.55
C HIS A 467 10.95 -10.18 -9.97
N PRO A 468 10.17 -9.92 -11.05
CA PRO A 468 10.55 -10.21 -12.42
C PRO A 468 11.88 -9.59 -12.88
N THR A 469 12.32 -8.51 -12.22
CA THR A 469 13.58 -7.80 -12.52
C THR A 469 14.82 -8.50 -11.96
N ILE A 470 14.71 -9.30 -10.89
CA ILE A 470 15.84 -9.92 -10.20
C ILE A 470 15.99 -11.40 -10.58
N LYS A 471 14.89 -12.10 -10.90
CA LYS A 471 14.87 -13.54 -11.27
C LYS A 471 15.63 -14.44 -10.27
N GLY A 472 15.51 -14.14 -8.99
CA GLY A 472 16.09 -14.93 -7.90
C GLY A 472 15.25 -16.16 -7.54
N ARG A 473 15.73 -16.93 -6.56
CA ARG A 473 14.99 -18.05 -5.94
C ARG A 473 14.95 -17.86 -4.44
N VAL A 474 13.75 -18.02 -3.85
CA VAL A 474 13.57 -17.90 -2.40
C VAL A 474 14.31 -19.03 -1.68
N ASP A 475 14.87 -18.72 -0.51
CA ASP A 475 15.51 -19.70 0.36
C ASP A 475 14.57 -20.87 0.67
N ARG A 476 15.12 -22.08 0.56
CA ARG A 476 14.40 -23.32 0.82
C ARG A 476 13.82 -23.39 2.23
N HIS A 477 14.48 -22.81 3.23
CA HIS A 477 13.97 -22.78 4.60
C HIS A 477 12.61 -22.06 4.68
N ILE A 478 12.43 -20.97 3.92
CA ILE A 478 11.16 -20.24 3.87
C ILE A 478 10.08 -21.12 3.22
N VAL A 479 10.39 -21.75 2.08
CA VAL A 479 9.44 -22.65 1.40
C VAL A 479 9.02 -23.81 2.32
N SER A 480 9.99 -24.46 2.97
CA SER A 480 9.74 -25.54 3.94
C SER A 480 8.90 -25.05 5.13
N ARG A 481 9.14 -23.85 5.67
CA ARG A 481 8.31 -23.27 6.72
C ARG A 481 6.87 -23.08 6.27
N LEU A 482 6.65 -22.51 5.08
CA LEU A 482 5.30 -22.31 4.54
C LEU A 482 4.58 -23.64 4.29
N VAL A 483 5.28 -24.66 3.78
CA VAL A 483 4.73 -26.02 3.60
C VAL A 483 4.35 -26.64 4.94
N ARG A 484 5.18 -26.49 5.98
CA ARG A 484 4.83 -26.92 7.35
C ARG A 484 3.56 -26.23 7.84
N GLY A 485 3.44 -24.92 7.60
CA GLY A 485 2.22 -24.15 7.89
C GLY A 485 0.99 -24.71 7.18
N LEU A 486 1.10 -24.96 5.86
CA LEU A 486 0.03 -25.58 5.07
C LEU A 486 -0.36 -26.96 5.58
N ASN A 487 0.62 -27.81 5.85
CA ASN A 487 0.40 -29.16 6.37
C ASN A 487 -0.39 -29.12 7.69
N ARG A 488 -0.03 -28.23 8.62
CA ARG A 488 -0.72 -28.06 9.89
C ARG A 488 -2.17 -27.61 9.72
N VAL A 489 -2.48 -26.77 8.74
CA VAL A 489 -3.87 -26.40 8.39
C VAL A 489 -4.61 -27.55 7.74
N ILE A 490 -4.02 -28.19 6.72
CA ILE A 490 -4.66 -29.24 5.91
C ILE A 490 -5.01 -30.47 6.76
N VAL A 491 -4.07 -30.88 7.61
CA VAL A 491 -4.13 -32.07 8.47
C VAL A 491 -4.80 -31.75 9.80
N GLY A 492 -4.82 -30.50 10.25
CA GLY A 492 -5.39 -30.10 11.54
C GLY A 492 -4.63 -30.66 12.76
N MET A 493 -3.34 -30.99 12.59
CA MET A 493 -2.45 -31.49 13.65
C MET A 493 -1.10 -30.78 13.58
N LEU A 494 -0.31 -30.81 14.66
CA LEU A 494 1.05 -30.24 14.74
C LEU A 494 2.07 -31.14 14.03
N ILE A 495 1.89 -31.30 12.73
CA ILE A 495 2.84 -32.01 11.87
C ILE A 495 4.11 -31.17 11.65
N ASN A 496 5.26 -31.85 11.66
CA ASN A 496 6.57 -31.25 11.49
C ASN A 496 7.19 -31.48 10.11
N ASP A 497 6.57 -32.32 9.27
CA ASP A 497 7.04 -32.55 7.89
C ASP A 497 6.97 -31.25 7.07
N ASP A 498 8.12 -30.86 6.56
CA ASP A 498 8.37 -29.68 5.74
C ASP A 498 9.02 -30.02 4.38
N ARG A 499 9.15 -31.33 4.09
CA ARG A 499 9.72 -31.90 2.86
C ARG A 499 8.66 -32.39 1.91
N LYS A 500 7.47 -32.69 2.43
CA LYS A 500 6.33 -33.14 1.65
C LYS A 500 5.08 -32.34 2.02
N LEU A 501 4.35 -31.87 1.01
CA LEU A 501 3.02 -31.29 1.20
C LEU A 501 2.01 -32.43 1.27
N CYS A 502 1.40 -32.64 2.44
CA CYS A 502 0.40 -33.68 2.66
C CYS A 502 -0.95 -33.28 2.05
N LEU A 503 -1.53 -34.18 1.27
CA LEU A 503 -2.88 -34.06 0.74
C LEU A 503 -3.78 -35.10 1.42
N GLY A 504 -4.90 -34.64 1.95
CA GLY A 504 -5.86 -35.53 2.58
C GLY A 504 -7.29 -35.07 2.43
N THR A 505 -8.22 -36.00 2.55
CA THR A 505 -9.68 -35.80 2.52
C THR A 505 -10.30 -36.09 3.89
N SER A 506 -11.48 -35.53 4.15
CA SER A 506 -12.40 -36.03 5.16
C SER A 506 -13.41 -36.98 4.49
N LEU A 507 -13.87 -38.03 5.19
CA LEU A 507 -14.88 -38.93 4.63
C LEU A 507 -16.12 -38.12 4.23
N GLN A 508 -16.54 -38.27 2.97
CA GLN A 508 -17.77 -37.70 2.45
C GLN A 508 -18.92 -38.05 3.40
N SER A 509 -19.73 -37.05 3.78
CA SER A 509 -20.90 -37.08 4.70
C SER A 509 -20.70 -36.59 6.14
N THR A 510 -19.52 -36.14 6.56
CA THR A 510 -19.38 -35.43 7.85
C THR A 510 -18.73 -34.07 7.63
N GLY A 511 -19.31 -32.99 8.16
CA GLY A 511 -18.78 -31.62 8.10
C GLY A 511 -17.45 -31.40 8.84
N ALA A 512 -16.59 -32.41 8.89
CA ALA A 512 -15.30 -32.37 9.56
C ALA A 512 -14.29 -31.58 8.72
N LYS A 513 -13.89 -30.42 9.26
CA LYS A 513 -12.89 -29.49 8.68
C LYS A 513 -11.45 -30.05 8.61
N VAL A 514 -11.22 -31.26 9.10
CA VAL A 514 -9.88 -31.86 9.27
C VAL A 514 -9.77 -33.15 8.46
N SER A 515 -8.69 -33.28 7.67
CA SER A 515 -8.45 -34.50 6.89
C SER A 515 -7.80 -35.58 7.72
N ARG A 516 -8.53 -36.68 7.93
CA ARG A 516 -8.01 -37.89 8.59
C ARG A 516 -7.64 -38.99 7.59
N ILE A 517 -8.04 -38.85 6.33
CA ILE A 517 -7.68 -39.76 5.25
C ILE A 517 -6.57 -39.09 4.46
N TYR A 518 -5.44 -39.77 4.37
CA TYR A 518 -4.33 -39.40 3.52
C TYR A 518 -4.61 -39.89 2.10
N GLU A 519 -4.51 -38.98 1.14
CA GLU A 519 -4.67 -39.29 -0.28
C GLU A 519 -3.32 -39.42 -0.97
N ASP A 520 -2.41 -38.47 -0.72
CA ASP A 520 -1.10 -38.41 -1.36
C ASP A 520 -0.18 -37.38 -0.68
N SER A 521 1.06 -37.28 -1.15
CA SER A 521 1.96 -36.20 -0.79
C SER A 521 2.75 -35.70 -1.99
N ILE A 522 2.99 -34.40 -2.05
CA ILE A 522 3.79 -33.76 -3.10
C ILE A 522 5.17 -33.44 -2.55
N SER A 523 6.23 -33.84 -3.26
CA SER A 523 7.58 -33.49 -2.86
C SER A 523 7.82 -31.99 -2.96
N VAL A 524 8.36 -31.38 -1.89
CA VAL A 524 8.77 -29.97 -1.91
C VAL A 524 9.99 -29.79 -2.82
N VAL A 525 10.91 -30.76 -2.80
CA VAL A 525 12.08 -30.79 -3.68
C VAL A 525 11.70 -31.37 -5.03
N PRO A 526 12.25 -30.85 -6.15
CA PRO A 526 12.08 -31.45 -7.47
C PRO A 526 12.28 -32.97 -7.46
N SER A 527 11.20 -33.71 -7.70
CA SER A 527 11.20 -35.17 -7.74
C SER A 527 10.10 -35.65 -8.68
N LYS A 528 10.46 -36.36 -9.76
CA LYS A 528 9.49 -36.92 -10.72
C LYS A 528 8.45 -35.90 -11.26
N GLY A 529 8.88 -34.67 -11.49
CA GLY A 529 8.02 -33.57 -11.96
C GLY A 529 7.27 -32.81 -10.86
N GLU A 530 7.32 -33.28 -9.61
CA GLU A 530 6.77 -32.58 -8.45
C GLU A 530 7.73 -31.56 -7.89
N ARG A 531 7.24 -30.39 -7.49
CA ARG A 531 7.99 -29.42 -6.67
C ARG A 531 7.06 -28.41 -6.03
N VAL A 532 7.54 -27.76 -4.99
CA VAL A 532 6.92 -26.56 -4.42
C VAL A 532 7.93 -25.43 -4.44
N GLU A 533 7.54 -24.29 -5.01
CA GLU A 533 8.39 -23.11 -5.11
C GLU A 533 7.55 -21.82 -4.93
N ILE A 534 8.23 -20.72 -4.65
CA ILE A 534 7.59 -19.40 -4.68
C ILE A 534 7.97 -18.73 -5.99
N VAL A 535 6.97 -18.28 -6.72
CA VAL A 535 7.10 -17.63 -8.02
C VAL A 535 6.42 -16.27 -8.01
N TRP A 536 6.74 -15.44 -9.00
CA TRP A 536 5.92 -14.27 -9.29
C TRP A 536 4.72 -14.69 -10.13
N HIS A 537 3.51 -14.36 -9.68
CA HIS A 537 2.28 -14.69 -10.40
C HIS A 537 1.30 -13.51 -10.36
N GLY A 538 0.94 -12.97 -11.52
CA GLY A 538 0.23 -11.71 -11.62
C GLY A 538 1.10 -10.55 -11.14
N ASN A 539 0.72 -9.92 -10.04
CA ASN A 539 1.39 -8.76 -9.45
C ASN A 539 2.00 -9.01 -8.06
N LYS A 540 2.09 -10.27 -7.62
CA LYS A 540 2.61 -10.62 -6.28
C LYS A 540 3.27 -12.00 -6.23
N PRO A 541 4.03 -12.30 -5.17
CA PRO A 541 4.53 -13.65 -4.93
C PRO A 541 3.39 -14.65 -4.73
N ALA A 542 3.63 -15.89 -5.14
CA ALA A 542 2.68 -16.98 -4.94
C ALA A 542 3.41 -18.30 -4.71
N LEU A 543 2.84 -19.15 -3.85
CA LEU A 543 3.31 -20.51 -3.67
C LEU A 543 2.74 -21.37 -4.80
N GLN A 544 3.60 -21.83 -5.70
CA GLN A 544 3.24 -22.74 -6.78
C GLN A 544 3.54 -24.17 -6.35
N VAL A 545 2.53 -25.03 -6.49
CA VAL A 545 2.64 -26.47 -6.27
C VAL A 545 2.49 -27.14 -7.63
N THR A 546 3.59 -27.70 -8.13
CA THR A 546 3.63 -28.45 -9.38
C THR A 546 3.46 -29.93 -9.07
N LEU A 547 2.41 -30.54 -9.63
CA LEU A 547 2.10 -31.96 -9.48
C LEU A 547 2.66 -32.79 -10.63
N SER A 548 2.75 -32.20 -11.82
CA SER A 548 3.41 -32.74 -13.02
C SER A 548 3.76 -31.58 -13.97
N GLU A 549 4.45 -31.84 -15.09
CA GLU A 549 4.88 -30.78 -16.03
C GLU A 549 3.73 -29.89 -16.55
N GLN A 550 2.51 -30.42 -16.62
CA GLN A 550 1.34 -29.72 -17.14
C GLN A 550 0.32 -29.33 -16.07
N ILE A 551 0.51 -29.79 -14.82
CA ILE A 551 -0.46 -29.63 -13.75
C ILE A 551 0.22 -28.91 -12.58
N SER A 552 -0.16 -27.63 -12.39
CA SER A 552 0.25 -26.86 -11.24
C SER A 552 -0.90 -26.02 -10.70
N GLU A 553 -0.89 -25.79 -9.40
CA GLU A 553 -1.84 -24.92 -8.71
C GLU A 553 -1.07 -23.82 -7.98
N VAL A 554 -1.67 -22.64 -7.90
CA VAL A 554 -1.04 -21.45 -7.34
C VAL A 554 -1.85 -20.94 -6.13
N PHE A 555 -1.13 -20.55 -5.09
CA PHE A 555 -1.66 -19.88 -3.91
C PHE A 555 -1.03 -18.50 -3.75
N PRO A 556 -1.73 -17.41 -4.14
CA PRO A 556 -1.20 -16.06 -4.02
C PRO A 556 -0.85 -15.71 -2.57
N LEU A 557 0.38 -15.27 -2.33
CA LEU A 557 0.92 -14.91 -1.03
C LEU A 557 0.88 -13.39 -0.89
N ASN A 558 -0.16 -12.86 -0.25
CA ASN A 558 -0.11 -11.52 0.32
C ASN A 558 0.58 -11.56 1.69
N LEU A 559 0.86 -10.38 2.26
CA LEU A 559 1.50 -10.27 3.58
C LEU A 559 0.76 -11.08 4.66
N VAL A 560 -0.57 -10.97 4.71
CA VAL A 560 -1.39 -11.62 5.75
C VAL A 560 -1.33 -13.14 5.65
N ARG A 561 -1.43 -13.71 4.44
CA ARG A 561 -1.33 -15.16 4.20
C ARG A 561 0.08 -15.67 4.51
N TYR A 562 1.11 -14.91 4.17
CA TYR A 562 2.49 -15.26 4.48
C TYR A 562 2.77 -15.26 6.00
N GLU A 563 2.32 -14.23 6.71
CA GLU A 563 2.39 -14.14 8.17
C GLU A 563 1.62 -15.30 8.82
N PHE A 564 0.39 -15.56 8.36
CA PHE A 564 -0.46 -16.64 8.86
C PHE A 564 0.23 -18.00 8.74
N LEU A 565 0.71 -18.36 7.54
CA LEU A 565 1.37 -19.65 7.32
C LEU A 565 2.66 -19.75 8.15
N SER A 566 3.43 -18.68 8.27
CA SER A 566 4.67 -18.66 9.07
C SER A 566 4.39 -18.86 10.56
N ARG A 567 3.39 -18.18 11.13
CA ARG A 567 2.99 -18.35 12.54
C ARG A 567 2.39 -19.72 12.82
N VAL A 568 1.54 -20.23 11.93
CA VAL A 568 0.98 -21.59 12.07
C VAL A 568 2.11 -22.63 12.02
N ALA A 569 3.10 -22.42 11.14
CA ALA A 569 4.30 -23.24 11.13
C ALA A 569 5.02 -23.20 12.47
N GLU A 570 5.05 -22.09 13.19
CA GLU A 570 5.68 -22.00 14.53
C GLU A 570 4.81 -22.50 15.69
N GLY A 571 3.54 -22.84 15.44
CA GLY A 571 2.65 -23.46 16.42
C GLY A 571 1.44 -22.62 16.81
N ALA A 572 1.21 -21.48 16.17
CA ALA A 572 -0.02 -20.73 16.34
C ALA A 572 -1.24 -21.56 15.89
N LEU A 573 -2.34 -21.47 16.63
CA LEU A 573 -3.59 -22.15 16.28
C LEU A 573 -4.23 -21.47 15.05
N PRO A 574 -4.46 -22.19 13.94
CA PRO A 574 -4.94 -21.58 12.69
C PRO A 574 -6.25 -20.81 12.83
N SER A 575 -7.23 -21.37 13.54
CA SER A 575 -8.56 -20.76 13.69
C SER A 575 -8.58 -19.49 14.54
N SER A 576 -7.57 -19.30 15.39
CA SER A 576 -7.49 -18.15 16.30
C SER A 576 -6.79 -16.95 15.68
N PHE A 577 -6.03 -17.15 14.59
CA PHE A 577 -5.29 -16.07 13.94
C PHE A 577 -6.09 -15.38 12.84
N SER A 578 -6.58 -16.15 11.85
CA SER A 578 -7.41 -15.60 10.78
C SER A 578 -8.31 -16.67 10.18
N LYS A 579 -9.63 -16.49 10.35
CA LYS A 579 -10.64 -17.38 9.76
C LYS A 579 -10.63 -17.30 8.22
N GLU A 580 -10.38 -16.13 7.67
CA GLU A 580 -10.31 -15.92 6.21
C GLU A 580 -9.13 -16.69 5.60
N CYS A 581 -7.92 -16.52 6.13
CA CYS A 581 -6.75 -17.26 5.65
C CYS A 581 -6.90 -18.77 5.82
N TYR A 582 -7.55 -19.21 6.91
CA TYR A 582 -7.86 -20.61 7.12
C TYR A 582 -8.77 -21.18 6.01
N GLU A 583 -9.86 -20.47 5.66
CA GLU A 583 -10.77 -20.90 4.58
C GLU A 583 -10.10 -20.80 3.19
N ASP A 584 -9.23 -19.81 2.96
CA ASP A 584 -8.43 -19.69 1.73
C ASP A 584 -7.52 -20.91 1.52
N VAL A 585 -6.86 -21.38 2.58
CA VAL A 585 -6.01 -22.59 2.52
C VAL A 585 -6.85 -23.84 2.28
N LEU A 586 -8.05 -23.95 2.87
CA LEU A 586 -8.96 -25.07 2.59
C LEU A 586 -9.49 -25.06 1.14
N SER A 587 -9.74 -23.87 0.58
CA SER A 587 -10.07 -23.70 -0.84
C SER A 587 -8.90 -24.15 -1.73
N PHE A 588 -7.68 -23.74 -1.39
CA PHE A 588 -6.47 -24.16 -2.11
C PHE A 588 -6.25 -25.68 -2.06
N LYS A 589 -6.41 -26.30 -0.89
CA LYS A 589 -6.40 -27.75 -0.72
C LYS A 589 -7.41 -28.45 -1.63
N SER A 590 -8.63 -27.90 -1.76
CA SER A 590 -9.67 -28.47 -2.61
C SER A 590 -9.28 -28.44 -4.10
N ARG A 591 -8.60 -27.37 -4.54
CA ARG A 591 -8.00 -27.28 -5.88
C ARG A 591 -6.88 -28.29 -6.07
N LEU A 592 -5.97 -28.44 -5.11
CA LEU A 592 -4.90 -29.44 -5.14
C LEU A 592 -5.43 -30.87 -5.25
N LEU A 593 -6.48 -31.22 -4.49
CA LEU A 593 -7.12 -32.54 -4.60
C LEU A 593 -7.78 -32.76 -5.97
N THR A 594 -8.30 -31.70 -6.58
CA THR A 594 -8.85 -31.75 -7.94
C THR A 594 -7.75 -31.94 -8.99
N ALA A 595 -6.63 -31.22 -8.85
CA ALA A 595 -5.44 -31.35 -9.67
C ALA A 595 -4.82 -32.77 -9.55
N LEU A 596 -4.78 -33.32 -8.34
CA LEU A 596 -4.32 -34.69 -8.09
C LEU A 596 -5.18 -35.72 -8.81
N LYS A 597 -6.52 -35.56 -8.78
CA LYS A 597 -7.43 -36.43 -9.56
C LYS A 597 -7.19 -36.33 -11.06
N LYS A 598 -6.91 -35.13 -11.59
CA LYS A 598 -6.56 -34.93 -13.01
C LYS A 598 -5.26 -35.66 -13.36
N ARG A 599 -4.23 -35.55 -12.50
CA ARG A 599 -2.95 -36.26 -12.66
C ARG A 599 -3.15 -37.78 -12.69
N ARG A 600 -3.88 -38.34 -11.71
CA ARG A 600 -4.18 -39.79 -11.66
C ARG A 600 -4.88 -40.29 -12.93
N LYS A 601 -5.80 -39.50 -13.50
CA LYS A 601 -6.46 -39.83 -14.77
C LYS A 601 -5.51 -39.80 -15.97
N ALA A 602 -4.54 -38.88 -15.98
CA ALA A 602 -3.56 -38.78 -17.04
C ALA A 602 -2.48 -39.89 -16.96
N GLU A 603 -2.20 -40.38 -15.75
CA GLU A 603 -1.22 -41.44 -15.50
C GLU A 603 -1.81 -42.87 -15.51
N ALA A 604 -3.15 -43.01 -15.45
CA ALA A 604 -3.81 -44.30 -15.45
C ALA A 604 -3.61 -45.03 -16.79
N VAL A 605 -2.98 -46.21 -16.74
CA VAL A 605 -2.93 -47.19 -17.82
C VAL A 605 -4.23 -48.00 -17.80
N GLU A 606 -4.82 -48.31 -18.96
CA GLU A 606 -5.99 -49.19 -19.05
C GLU A 606 -5.70 -50.55 -18.37
N GLY A 607 -6.34 -50.84 -17.23
CA GLY A 607 -6.35 -52.19 -16.64
C GLY A 607 -6.27 -52.35 -15.12
N ASP A 608 -6.12 -51.31 -14.30
CA ASP A 608 -5.99 -51.48 -12.84
C ASP A 608 -7.35 -51.77 -12.14
N GLU A 609 -7.42 -52.89 -11.42
CA GLU A 609 -8.54 -53.27 -10.55
C GLU A 609 -8.73 -52.24 -9.41
N PHE A 610 -9.98 -51.81 -9.19
CA PHE A 610 -10.35 -50.89 -8.13
C PHE A 610 -10.27 -51.56 -6.74
N ILE A 611 -9.10 -51.54 -6.10
CA ILE A 611 -8.97 -51.84 -4.67
C ILE A 611 -9.26 -50.56 -3.87
N LEU A 612 -10.36 -50.54 -3.11
CA LEU A 612 -10.67 -49.47 -2.15
C LEU A 612 -9.76 -49.58 -0.91
N SER A 613 -8.56 -48.99 -1.00
CA SER A 613 -7.65 -48.83 0.13
C SER A 613 -7.68 -47.39 0.65
N PHE A 614 -7.91 -47.21 1.96
CA PHE A 614 -7.83 -45.91 2.62
C PHE A 614 -6.58 -45.85 3.50
N GLN A 615 -5.80 -44.79 3.41
CA GLN A 615 -4.68 -44.56 4.33
C GLN A 615 -5.12 -43.56 5.40
N ARG A 616 -5.10 -43.95 6.68
CA ARG A 616 -5.37 -43.01 7.78
C ARG A 616 -4.05 -42.34 8.19
N LEU A 617 -4.06 -41.00 8.26
CA LEU A 617 -2.93 -40.25 8.78
C LEU A 617 -2.90 -40.30 10.32
N ARG A 618 -1.74 -40.62 10.88
CA ARG A 618 -1.38 -40.51 12.30
C ARG A 618 -0.07 -39.73 12.42
N LEU A 619 0.26 -39.30 13.63
CA LEU A 619 1.55 -38.71 13.93
C LEU A 619 2.31 -39.64 14.87
N ASP A 620 3.62 -39.75 14.67
CA ASP A 620 4.54 -40.35 15.65
C ASP A 620 4.79 -39.38 16.82
N GLU A 621 5.56 -39.82 17.82
CA GLU A 621 5.93 -39.01 18.99
C GLU A 621 6.71 -37.73 18.63
N ASN A 622 7.29 -37.68 17.42
CA ASN A 622 8.08 -36.55 16.91
C ASN A 622 7.27 -35.63 15.95
N GLY A 623 5.99 -35.92 15.73
CA GLY A 623 5.12 -35.15 14.84
C GLY A 623 5.34 -35.43 13.34
N ASN A 624 5.96 -36.54 12.98
CA ASN A 624 6.07 -37.00 11.59
C ASN A 624 4.79 -37.74 11.16
N PRO A 625 4.37 -37.63 9.89
CA PRO A 625 3.21 -38.35 9.38
C PRO A 625 3.50 -39.85 9.26
N GLU A 626 2.65 -40.66 9.90
CA GLU A 626 2.56 -42.11 9.71
C GLU A 626 1.25 -42.46 8.99
N HIS A 627 1.30 -43.44 8.08
CA HIS A 627 0.13 -43.91 7.35
C HIS A 627 -0.22 -45.34 7.75
N ARG A 628 -1.48 -45.57 8.11
CA ARG A 628 -2.02 -46.93 8.28
C ARG A 628 -3.01 -47.24 7.18
N THR A 629 -2.67 -48.21 6.32
CA THR A 629 -3.56 -48.70 5.27
C THR A 629 -4.70 -49.52 5.88
N ILE A 630 -5.92 -49.18 5.50
CA ILE A 630 -7.15 -49.91 5.82
C ILE A 630 -7.70 -50.39 4.47
N GLN A 631 -7.71 -51.70 4.26
CA GLN A 631 -8.33 -52.33 3.09
C GLN A 631 -9.75 -52.76 3.46
N LEU A 632 -10.74 -52.35 2.65
CA LEU A 632 -12.10 -52.85 2.76
C LEU A 632 -12.31 -53.93 1.71
N ASN A 633 -12.38 -55.19 2.14
CA ASN A 633 -12.86 -56.27 1.29
C ASN A 633 -14.39 -56.17 1.23
N LEU A 634 -14.93 -55.64 0.14
CA LEU A 634 -16.37 -55.75 -0.13
C LEU A 634 -16.67 -57.20 -0.52
N PRO A 635 -17.58 -57.90 0.19
CA PRO A 635 -18.03 -59.20 -0.29
C PRO A 635 -18.75 -59.02 -1.62
N ALA A 636 -18.43 -59.87 -2.60
CA ALA A 636 -19.15 -59.91 -3.87
C ALA A 636 -20.64 -60.12 -3.57
N THR A 637 -21.46 -59.13 -3.92
CA THR A 637 -22.92 -59.27 -3.96
C THR A 637 -23.27 -60.35 -4.98
N THR A 638 -23.74 -61.50 -4.48
CA THR A 638 -24.48 -62.51 -5.24
C THR A 638 -25.86 -62.03 -5.61
#